data_AF-A0A5C2RMS5-F1
#
_entry.id   AF-A0A5C2RMS5-F1
#
_cell.length_a   1.000
_cell.length_b   1.000
_cell.length_c   1.000
_cell.angle_alpha   90.00
_cell.angle_beta   90.00
_cell.angle_gamma   90.00
#
_symmetry.space_group_name_H-M   'P 1'
#
loop_
_entity.id
_entity.type
_entity.pdbx_description
1 polymer ?
#
loop_
_entity_poly.entity_id
_entity_poly.type
_entity_poly.pdbx_seq_one_letter_code
_entity_poly.pdbx_strand_id
1 'polypeptide(L)'
;GDAESAAQLLFSYQQRTAAFLLLVNIDEFRVMRWDRSGVIITEPVNYLRTIEGTRALLEVTYAFSKFSRARLGMDTTAVRLMEASCGWKRMDLLAQPSPDDLSYAEALFDRNIHEVFIDASVAATYVSGFPRYRLTVDGHDYLVGRPFFTKSGVVNRGTRGYIALEWETQRLVFLKDSWRVCKPGAEHEGAILSKLNEHGVQNIPTVIRYGDV
;
A
#
# COMPACT_ATOMS: atom_id res chain seq x y z
N GLY A 1 -2.82 -6.58 -19.88
CA GLY A 1 -1.55 -7.04 -20.50
C GLY A 1 -0.45 -7.02 -19.46
N ASP A 2 0.59 -7.84 -19.63
CA ASP A 2 1.56 -8.20 -18.57
C ASP A 2 2.17 -7.02 -17.79
N ALA A 3 2.36 -5.86 -18.44
CA ALA A 3 2.88 -4.65 -17.77
C ALA A 3 1.93 -4.08 -16.71
N GLU A 4 0.62 -4.09 -16.95
CA GLU A 4 -0.37 -3.62 -15.97
C GLU A 4 -0.43 -4.58 -14.76
N SER A 5 -0.42 -5.88 -15.02
CA SER A 5 -0.37 -6.90 -13.96
C SER A 5 0.89 -6.78 -13.11
N ALA A 6 2.04 -6.53 -13.73
CA ALA A 6 3.31 -6.28 -13.03
C ALA A 6 3.24 -5.01 -12.18
N ALA A 7 2.70 -3.90 -12.72
CA ALA A 7 2.49 -2.68 -11.97
C ALA A 7 1.55 -2.91 -10.79
N GLN A 8 0.43 -3.60 -10.99
CA GLN A 8 -0.52 -3.93 -9.91
C GLN A 8 0.16 -4.74 -8.81
N LEU A 9 0.98 -5.73 -9.16
CA LEU A 9 1.72 -6.51 -8.17
C LEU A 9 2.68 -5.64 -7.34
N LEU A 10 3.43 -4.75 -8.00
CA LEU A 10 4.31 -3.79 -7.31
C LEU A 10 3.54 -2.90 -6.34
N PHE A 11 2.39 -2.36 -6.77
CA PHE A 11 1.49 -1.57 -5.92
C PHE A 11 0.68 -2.39 -4.91
N SER A 12 0.79 -3.72 -4.87
CA SER A 12 0.17 -4.53 -3.82
C SER A 12 1.16 -4.93 -2.73
N TYR A 13 2.42 -5.16 -3.09
CA TYR A 13 3.47 -5.63 -2.16
C TYR A 13 4.35 -4.50 -1.60
N GLN A 14 4.44 -3.38 -2.31
CA GLN A 14 5.34 -2.28 -1.95
C GLN A 14 4.57 -0.98 -1.74
N GLN A 15 5.08 -0.17 -0.83
CA GLN A 15 4.60 1.19 -0.60
C GLN A 15 5.21 2.10 -1.66
N ARG A 16 4.38 2.54 -2.61
CA ARG A 16 4.80 3.23 -3.83
C ARG A 16 3.86 4.36 -4.21
N THR A 17 4.46 5.47 -4.61
CA THR A 17 3.80 6.61 -5.27
C THR A 17 3.83 6.50 -6.79
N ALA A 18 4.83 5.79 -7.33
CA ALA A 18 4.93 5.45 -8.74
C ALA A 18 5.67 4.13 -8.95
N ALA A 19 5.49 3.53 -10.11
CA ALA A 19 6.28 2.40 -10.59
C ALA A 19 6.79 2.69 -12.00
N PHE A 20 8.04 2.33 -12.25
CA PHE A 20 8.62 2.42 -13.58
C PHE A 20 8.84 1.02 -14.14
N LEU A 21 8.42 0.80 -15.37
CA LEU A 21 8.65 -0.45 -16.10
C LEU A 21 9.38 -0.13 -17.41
N LEU A 22 10.44 -0.88 -17.69
CA LEU A 22 11.13 -0.86 -18.97
C LEU A 22 10.58 -2.03 -19.80
N LEU A 23 9.82 -1.71 -20.84
CA LEU A 23 9.30 -2.70 -21.78
C LEU A 23 10.27 -2.80 -22.94
N VAL A 24 10.84 -3.99 -23.16
CA VAL A 24 11.79 -4.25 -24.24
C VAL A 24 11.17 -5.27 -25.20
N ASN A 25 11.01 -4.87 -26.46
CA ASN A 25 10.43 -5.68 -27.52
C ASN A 25 11.41 -5.74 -28.69
N ILE A 26 12.09 -6.89 -28.85
CA ILE A 26 13.04 -7.15 -29.93
C ILE A 26 14.17 -6.09 -29.97
N ASP A 27 14.03 -5.04 -30.77
CA ASP A 27 15.02 -3.98 -30.97
C ASP A 27 14.54 -2.61 -30.49
N GLU A 28 13.34 -2.53 -29.90
CA GLU A 28 12.77 -1.32 -29.34
C GLU A 28 12.56 -1.42 -27.84
N PHE A 29 12.64 -0.29 -27.14
CA PHE A 29 12.21 -0.19 -25.76
C PHE A 29 11.26 0.97 -25.54
N ARG A 30 10.46 0.87 -24.48
CA ARG A 30 9.60 1.94 -23.94
C ARG A 30 9.80 2.05 -22.44
N VAL A 31 9.74 3.28 -21.93
CA VAL A 31 9.67 3.53 -20.48
C VAL A 31 8.23 3.85 -20.12
N MET A 32 7.70 3.13 -19.14
CA MET A 32 6.37 3.34 -18.59
C MET A 32 6.49 3.86 -17.17
N ARG A 33 5.85 4.98 -16.85
CA ARG A 33 5.65 5.46 -15.48
C ARG A 33 4.18 5.30 -15.11
N TRP A 34 3.91 4.39 -14.18
CA TRP A 34 2.61 4.15 -13.59
C TRP A 34 2.47 4.92 -12.28
N ASP A 35 1.31 5.54 -12.08
CA ASP A 35 0.86 6.01 -10.77
C ASP A 35 -0.66 5.78 -10.62
N ARG A 36 -1.23 6.27 -9.53
CA ARG A 36 -2.66 6.11 -9.24
C ARG A 36 -3.58 6.91 -10.17
N SER A 37 -3.03 7.84 -10.95
CA SER A 37 -3.77 8.66 -11.93
C SER A 37 -3.71 8.08 -13.34
N GLY A 38 -2.72 7.23 -13.66
CA GLY A 38 -2.59 6.67 -15.00
C GLY A 38 -1.22 6.07 -15.31
N VAL A 39 -0.96 5.92 -16.60
CA VAL A 39 0.34 5.53 -17.15
C VAL A 39 0.79 6.57 -18.18
N ILE A 40 2.06 6.96 -18.09
CA ILE A 40 2.75 7.73 -19.12
C ILE A 40 3.75 6.79 -19.78
N ILE A 41 3.74 6.74 -21.11
CA ILE A 41 4.56 5.82 -21.90
C ILE A 41 5.32 6.63 -22.95
N THR A 42 6.60 6.34 -23.15
CA THR A 42 7.37 6.92 -24.24
C THR A 42 6.95 6.34 -25.60
N GLU A 43 7.24 7.07 -26.67
CA GLU A 43 7.34 6.47 -28.01
C GLU A 43 8.38 5.33 -28.02
N PRO A 44 8.24 4.34 -28.91
CA PRO A 44 9.20 3.25 -29.01
C PRO A 44 10.54 3.78 -29.51
N VAL A 45 11.63 3.35 -28.87
CA VAL A 45 12.99 3.75 -29.23
C VAL A 45 13.78 2.54 -29.69
N ASN A 46 14.22 2.53 -30.94
CA ASN A 46 15.07 1.45 -31.46
C ASN A 46 16.51 1.58 -30.94
N TYR A 47 16.88 0.71 -30.00
CA TYR A 47 18.16 0.81 -29.27
C TYR A 47 19.28 -0.03 -29.87
N LEU A 48 18.99 -0.88 -30.86
CA LEU A 48 19.99 -1.71 -31.54
C LEU A 48 20.45 -1.10 -32.87
N ARG A 49 19.59 -0.36 -33.56
CA ARG A 49 19.86 0.15 -34.92
C ARG A 49 20.31 1.60 -34.95
N THR A 50 20.26 2.32 -33.83
CA THR A 50 20.64 3.73 -33.76
C THR A 50 21.54 4.01 -32.56
N ILE A 51 22.58 4.83 -32.77
CA ILE A 51 23.48 5.26 -31.70
C ILE A 51 22.70 6.07 -30.65
N GLU A 52 21.76 6.91 -31.10
CA GLU A 52 20.90 7.70 -30.21
C GLU A 52 20.00 6.80 -29.34
N GLY A 53 19.42 5.75 -29.90
CA GLY A 53 18.61 4.80 -29.15
C GLY A 53 19.43 3.98 -28.14
N THR A 54 20.62 3.51 -28.52
CA THR A 54 21.54 2.85 -27.56
C THR A 54 21.89 3.81 -26.42
N ARG A 55 22.19 5.08 -26.74
CA ARG A 55 22.47 6.11 -25.73
C ARG A 55 21.27 6.34 -24.82
N ALA A 56 20.06 6.44 -25.36
CA ALA A 56 18.84 6.61 -24.59
C ALA A 56 18.61 5.47 -23.59
N LEU A 57 18.85 4.21 -24.01
CA LEU A 57 18.75 3.07 -23.10
C LEU A 57 19.78 3.14 -21.96
N LEU A 58 21.02 3.51 -22.26
CA LEU A 58 22.08 3.71 -21.27
C LEU A 58 21.75 4.86 -20.31
N GLU A 59 21.21 5.97 -20.82
CA GLU A 59 20.79 7.11 -20.01
C GLU A 59 19.67 6.74 -19.04
N VAL A 60 18.65 6.01 -19.51
CA VAL A 60 17.53 5.54 -18.68
C VAL A 60 18.02 4.58 -17.59
N THR A 61 18.83 3.57 -17.94
CA THR A 61 19.35 2.60 -16.97
C THR A 61 20.30 3.25 -15.97
N TYR A 62 21.16 4.18 -16.44
CA TYR A 62 22.00 4.98 -15.56
C TYR A 62 21.17 5.85 -14.61
N ALA A 63 20.15 6.54 -15.11
CA ALA A 63 19.24 7.34 -14.30
C ALA A 63 18.57 6.49 -13.21
N PHE A 64 18.05 5.31 -13.56
CA PHE A 64 17.48 4.39 -12.57
C PHE A 64 18.47 3.95 -11.49
N SER A 65 19.75 3.75 -11.84
CA SER A 65 20.79 3.40 -10.87
C SER A 65 21.17 4.53 -9.91
N LYS A 66 20.94 5.79 -10.31
CA LYS A 66 21.32 6.98 -9.54
C LYS A 66 20.15 7.63 -8.81
N PHE A 67 18.92 7.34 -9.22
CA PHE A 67 17.74 7.91 -8.60
C PHE A 67 17.59 7.46 -7.15
N SER A 68 17.21 8.40 -6.29
CA SER A 68 16.83 8.09 -4.93
C SER A 68 15.59 7.20 -4.91
N ARG A 69 15.35 6.51 -3.79
CA ARG A 69 14.14 5.69 -3.60
C ARG A 69 12.86 6.47 -3.91
N ALA A 70 12.76 7.71 -3.44
CA ALA A 70 11.62 8.59 -3.72
C ALA A 70 11.44 8.87 -5.22
N ARG A 71 12.53 9.17 -5.95
CA ARG A 71 12.48 9.39 -7.41
C ARG A 71 12.13 8.13 -8.20
N LEU A 72 12.44 6.95 -7.65
CA LEU A 72 12.01 5.65 -8.18
C LEU A 72 10.56 5.30 -7.80
N GLY A 73 9.83 6.25 -7.19
CA GLY A 73 8.43 6.09 -6.82
C GLY A 73 8.19 5.28 -5.56
N MET A 74 9.21 5.04 -4.73
CA MET A 74 8.99 4.47 -3.39
C MET A 74 8.40 5.54 -2.48
N ASP A 75 7.38 5.16 -1.73
CA ASP A 75 6.90 5.98 -0.63
C ASP A 75 7.93 5.89 0.51
N THR A 76 8.55 7.02 0.84
CA THR A 76 9.57 7.11 1.89
C THR A 76 9.00 7.35 3.28
N THR A 77 7.70 7.64 3.39
CA THR A 77 7.00 7.74 4.67
C THR A 77 6.73 6.36 5.27
N ALA A 78 6.70 5.33 4.42
CA ALA A 78 6.63 3.94 4.83
C ALA A 78 8.03 3.30 4.94
N VAL A 79 8.41 2.94 6.17
CA VAL A 79 9.72 2.34 6.47
C VAL A 79 9.57 0.83 6.62
N ARG A 80 10.27 0.06 5.78
CA ARG A 80 10.26 -1.41 5.88
C ARG A 80 10.92 -1.86 7.19
N LEU A 81 10.26 -2.73 7.94
CA LEU A 81 10.80 -3.33 9.16
C LEU A 81 11.77 -4.46 8.82
N MET A 82 12.83 -4.57 9.62
CA MET A 82 13.76 -5.71 9.59
C MET A 82 13.24 -6.84 10.49
N GLU A 83 13.44 -8.09 10.09
CA GLU A 83 13.02 -9.26 10.88
C GLU A 83 13.62 -9.28 12.29
N ALA A 84 14.85 -8.77 12.43
CA ALA A 84 15.51 -8.68 13.72
C ALA A 84 14.95 -7.59 14.66
N SER A 85 14.11 -6.66 14.15
CA SER A 85 13.60 -5.53 14.91
C SER A 85 12.60 -5.94 16.00
N CYS A 86 12.53 -5.16 17.08
CA CYS A 86 11.54 -5.38 18.15
C CYS A 86 10.10 -5.28 17.63
N GLY A 87 9.82 -4.34 16.72
CA GLY A 87 8.52 -4.21 16.08
C GLY A 87 8.10 -5.46 15.33
N TRP A 88 9.03 -6.06 14.56
CA TRP A 88 8.76 -7.33 13.86
C TRP A 88 8.40 -8.44 14.84
N LYS A 89 9.25 -8.69 15.84
CA LYS A 89 9.03 -9.74 16.85
C LYS A 89 7.75 -9.52 17.64
N ARG A 90 7.40 -8.26 17.93
CA ARG A 90 6.15 -7.91 18.62
C ARG A 90 4.93 -8.29 17.80
N MET A 91 4.97 -8.05 16.49
CA MET A 91 3.89 -8.47 15.58
C MET A 91 3.77 -10.00 15.50
N ASP A 92 4.89 -10.75 15.58
CA ASP A 92 4.84 -12.22 15.65
C ASP A 92 4.18 -12.73 16.93
N LEU A 93 4.44 -12.07 18.06
CA LEU A 93 3.82 -12.41 19.34
C LEU A 93 2.30 -12.14 19.31
N LEU A 94 1.88 -11.02 18.73
CA LEU A 94 0.46 -10.68 18.59
C LEU A 94 -0.28 -11.53 17.55
N ALA A 95 0.45 -12.20 16.65
CA ALA A 95 -0.12 -13.16 15.70
C ALA A 95 -0.42 -14.53 16.33
N GLN A 96 0.11 -14.80 17.53
CA GLN A 96 -0.14 -16.08 18.19
C GLN A 96 -1.59 -16.16 18.66
N PRO A 97 -2.24 -17.33 18.55
CA PRO A 97 -3.60 -17.52 19.04
C PRO A 97 -3.72 -17.19 20.53
N SER A 98 -4.76 -16.45 20.88
CA SER A 98 -5.17 -16.18 22.27
C SER A 98 -6.42 -16.98 22.63
N PRO A 99 -6.55 -17.47 23.88
CA PRO A 99 -7.81 -18.04 24.37
C PRO A 99 -9.00 -17.06 24.29
N ASP A 100 -8.72 -15.75 24.30
CA ASP A 100 -9.71 -14.69 24.18
C ASP A 100 -10.06 -14.35 22.71
N ASP A 101 -9.41 -14.99 21.74
CA ASP A 101 -9.73 -14.78 20.33
C ASP A 101 -11.15 -15.27 20.04
N LEU A 102 -11.88 -14.48 19.25
CA LEU A 102 -13.19 -14.90 18.77
C LEU A 102 -13.05 -16.13 17.87
N SER A 103 -13.92 -17.13 18.10
CA SER A 103 -13.98 -18.30 17.23
C SER A 103 -14.31 -17.89 15.79
N TYR A 104 -13.52 -18.38 14.85
CA TYR A 104 -13.74 -18.24 13.41
C TYR A 104 -14.81 -19.21 12.88
N ALA A 105 -15.40 -20.06 13.74
CA ALA A 105 -16.41 -21.01 13.32
C ALA A 105 -17.60 -20.27 12.68
N GLU A 106 -18.02 -20.73 11.50
CA GLU A 106 -19.20 -20.18 10.83
C GLU A 106 -20.40 -20.19 11.79
N ALA A 107 -20.95 -19.01 12.02
CA ALA A 107 -22.24 -18.84 12.68
C ALA A 107 -23.26 -18.35 11.65
N LEU A 108 -24.53 -18.69 11.85
CA LEU A 108 -25.60 -18.20 11.00
C LEU A 108 -25.71 -16.68 11.13
N PHE A 109 -25.24 -15.98 10.11
CA PHE A 109 -25.54 -14.58 9.89
C PHE A 109 -26.43 -14.49 8.66
N ASP A 110 -27.55 -13.79 8.77
CA ASP A 110 -28.54 -13.62 7.68
C ASP A 110 -28.05 -12.65 6.57
N ARG A 111 -26.72 -12.57 6.35
CA ARG A 111 -26.07 -11.58 5.47
C ARG A 111 -24.84 -12.18 4.80
N ASN A 112 -24.54 -11.72 3.58
CA ASN A 112 -23.25 -11.96 2.93
C ASN A 112 -22.12 -11.32 3.75
N ILE A 113 -21.31 -12.17 4.39
CA ILE A 113 -20.14 -11.74 5.17
C ILE A 113 -18.92 -11.74 4.26
N HIS A 114 -18.07 -10.71 4.41
CA HIS A 114 -16.82 -10.62 3.68
C HIS A 114 -15.86 -11.75 4.08
N GLU A 115 -15.17 -12.36 3.12
CA GLU A 115 -14.28 -13.52 3.31
C GLU A 115 -13.28 -13.38 4.48
N VAL A 116 -12.80 -12.16 4.75
CA VAL A 116 -11.93 -11.84 5.88
C VAL A 116 -12.47 -12.27 7.25
N PHE A 117 -13.79 -12.40 7.42
CA PHE A 117 -14.40 -12.80 8.69
C PHE A 117 -14.69 -14.29 8.79
N ILE A 118 -14.47 -15.06 7.72
CA ILE A 118 -14.77 -16.50 7.64
C ILE A 118 -13.55 -17.34 7.26
N ASP A 119 -12.53 -16.72 6.65
CA ASP A 119 -11.28 -17.38 6.26
C ASP A 119 -10.09 -16.73 7.00
N ALA A 120 -9.56 -17.44 7.98
CA ALA A 120 -8.40 -17.01 8.76
C ALA A 120 -7.13 -16.81 7.90
N SER A 121 -6.99 -17.53 6.79
CA SER A 121 -5.87 -17.37 5.86
C SER A 121 -5.95 -16.04 5.09
N VAL A 122 -7.16 -15.53 4.86
CA VAL A 122 -7.42 -14.20 4.28
C VAL A 122 -7.28 -13.12 5.35
N ALA A 123 -7.74 -13.37 6.57
CA ALA A 123 -7.62 -12.44 7.70
C ALA A 123 -6.17 -12.24 8.19
N ALA A 124 -5.31 -13.25 7.98
CA ALA A 124 -3.95 -13.24 8.46
C ALA A 124 -3.16 -12.05 7.87
N THR A 125 -2.93 -11.07 8.75
CA THR A 125 -2.23 -9.82 8.44
C THR A 125 -0.72 -10.00 8.61
N TYR A 126 -0.27 -10.88 9.52
CA TYR A 126 1.13 -11.10 9.85
C TYR A 126 1.67 -12.43 9.30
N VAL A 127 1.38 -12.71 8.03
CA VAL A 127 1.86 -13.93 7.35
C VAL A 127 3.34 -13.88 7.00
N SER A 128 3.98 -15.05 7.00
CA SER A 128 5.36 -15.22 6.52
C SER A 128 5.48 -14.82 5.04
N GLY A 129 6.60 -14.19 4.67
CA GLY A 129 6.89 -13.78 3.29
C GLY A 129 6.31 -12.44 2.84
N PHE A 130 5.43 -11.79 3.63
CA PHE A 130 4.96 -10.43 3.33
C PHE A 130 5.78 -9.37 4.07
N PRO A 131 6.25 -8.30 3.42
CA PRO A 131 7.00 -7.25 4.08
C PRO A 131 6.13 -6.49 5.11
N ARG A 132 6.69 -6.22 6.28
CA ARG A 132 6.09 -5.37 7.31
C ARG A 132 6.63 -3.95 7.20
N TYR A 133 5.79 -2.97 7.48
CA TYR A 133 6.15 -1.56 7.40
C TYR A 133 5.77 -0.83 8.68
N ARG A 134 6.53 0.22 8.97
CA ARG A 134 6.19 1.28 9.91
C ARG A 134 5.70 2.47 9.09
N LEU A 135 4.48 2.92 9.38
CA LEU A 135 3.87 4.11 8.83
C LEU A 135 3.80 5.16 9.92
N THR A 136 4.10 6.42 9.61
CA THR A 136 3.95 7.51 10.57
C THR A 136 2.74 8.35 10.16
N VAL A 137 1.74 8.45 11.04
CA VAL A 137 0.53 9.25 10.81
C VAL A 137 0.40 10.26 11.94
N ASP A 138 0.39 11.55 11.60
CA ASP A 138 0.30 12.65 12.57
C ASP A 138 1.37 12.55 13.68
N GLY A 139 2.59 12.13 13.33
CA GLY A 139 3.71 11.97 14.25
C GLY A 139 3.75 10.66 15.06
N HIS A 140 2.77 9.78 14.88
CA HIS A 140 2.69 8.50 15.59
C HIS A 140 2.97 7.30 14.69
N ASP A 141 3.69 6.32 15.23
CA ASP A 141 4.13 5.15 14.50
C ASP A 141 3.10 4.00 14.57
N TYR A 142 2.76 3.46 13.39
CA TYR A 142 1.86 2.33 13.20
C TYR A 142 2.60 1.21 12.45
N LEU A 143 2.60 0.01 13.02
CA LEU A 143 3.21 -1.14 12.37
C LEU A 143 2.14 -1.95 11.64
N VAL A 144 2.38 -2.21 10.36
CA VAL A 144 1.44 -2.90 9.47
C VAL A 144 2.08 -4.08 8.77
N GLY A 145 1.30 -5.15 8.58
CA GLY A 145 1.67 -6.31 7.77
C GLY A 145 1.02 -6.28 6.39
N ARG A 146 0.55 -7.44 5.95
CA ARG A 146 -0.25 -7.59 4.74
C ARG A 146 -1.58 -6.85 4.90
N PRO A 147 -1.98 -5.98 3.95
CA PRO A 147 -3.31 -5.40 3.98
C PRO A 147 -4.36 -6.51 3.87
N PHE A 148 -5.37 -6.52 4.74
CA PHE A 148 -6.47 -7.48 4.66
C PHE A 148 -7.44 -7.12 3.52
N PHE A 149 -7.41 -5.85 3.06
CA PHE A 149 -8.15 -5.36 1.90
C PHE A 149 -7.25 -4.50 1.02
N THR A 150 -7.29 -4.73 -0.30
CA THR A 150 -6.66 -3.86 -1.30
C THR A 150 -7.59 -3.69 -2.49
N LYS A 151 -7.86 -2.45 -2.91
CA LYS A 151 -8.64 -2.20 -4.12
C LYS A 151 -7.85 -2.61 -5.37
N SER A 152 -8.45 -3.45 -6.21
CA SER A 152 -7.85 -3.92 -7.46
C SER A 152 -7.71 -2.81 -8.50
N GLY A 153 -6.68 -2.96 -9.36
CA GLY A 153 -6.32 -2.00 -10.40
C GLY A 153 -5.20 -1.04 -9.98
N VAL A 154 -4.50 -0.51 -10.97
CA VAL A 154 -3.41 0.47 -10.76
C VAL A 154 -3.95 1.88 -10.64
N VAL A 155 -4.86 2.25 -11.55
CA VAL A 155 -5.46 3.59 -11.65
C VAL A 155 -6.74 3.65 -10.82
N ASN A 156 -6.60 4.04 -9.56
CA ASN A 156 -7.69 4.16 -8.59
C ASN A 156 -7.19 4.90 -7.34
N ARG A 157 -8.02 4.98 -6.30
CA ARG A 157 -7.63 5.56 -5.00
C ARG A 157 -6.62 4.73 -4.21
N GLY A 158 -6.25 3.55 -4.68
CA GLY A 158 -5.27 2.68 -4.05
C GLY A 158 -5.62 2.27 -2.63
N THR A 159 -6.91 2.24 -2.28
CA THR A 159 -7.35 2.00 -0.90
C THR A 159 -6.83 0.68 -0.38
N ARG A 160 -6.14 0.73 0.76
CA ARG A 160 -5.70 -0.42 1.53
C ARG A 160 -6.22 -0.32 2.96
N GLY A 161 -6.69 -1.44 3.48
CA GLY A 161 -7.08 -1.60 4.88
C GLY A 161 -6.06 -2.46 5.60
N TYR A 162 -5.61 -2.00 6.76
CA TYR A 162 -4.65 -2.69 7.61
C TYR A 162 -5.22 -2.91 9.01
N ILE A 163 -4.92 -4.07 9.58
CA ILE A 163 -4.83 -4.19 11.03
C ILE A 163 -3.44 -3.68 11.41
N ALA A 164 -3.39 -2.57 12.14
CA ALA A 164 -2.17 -1.88 12.51
C ALA A 164 -1.94 -1.97 14.02
N LEU A 165 -0.69 -2.15 14.43
CA LEU A 165 -0.28 -1.97 15.82
C LEU A 165 0.14 -0.52 16.03
N GLU A 166 -0.61 0.23 16.82
CA GLU A 166 -0.16 1.53 17.32
C GLU A 166 1.01 1.32 18.29
N TRP A 167 2.18 1.86 17.95
CA TRP A 167 3.41 1.53 18.66
C TRP A 167 3.45 2.05 20.10
N GLU A 168 2.87 3.21 20.38
CA GLU A 168 2.92 3.79 21.72
C GLU A 168 1.99 3.09 22.70
N THR A 169 0.74 2.86 22.31
CA THR A 169 -0.28 2.26 23.19
C THR A 169 -0.30 0.73 23.13
N GLN A 170 0.39 0.16 22.13
CA GLN A 170 0.38 -1.28 21.83
C GLN A 170 -1.02 -1.83 21.52
N ARG A 171 -1.94 -0.98 21.06
CA ARG A 171 -3.30 -1.37 20.67
C ARG A 171 -3.37 -1.70 19.18
N LEU A 172 -4.22 -2.65 18.85
CA LEU A 172 -4.59 -2.91 17.45
C LEU A 172 -5.66 -1.92 17.02
N VAL A 173 -5.45 -1.31 15.87
CA VAL A 173 -6.35 -0.33 15.26
C VAL A 173 -6.56 -0.66 13.79
N PHE A 174 -7.65 -0.13 13.22
CA PHE A 174 -7.86 -0.15 11.80
C PHE A 174 -7.18 1.06 11.15
N LEU A 175 -6.27 0.82 10.20
CA LEU A 175 -5.62 1.88 9.42
C LEU A 175 -6.09 1.80 7.97
N LYS A 176 -6.72 2.87 7.50
CA LYS A 176 -7.11 3.06 6.10
C LYS A 176 -6.08 3.95 5.42
N ASP A 177 -5.41 3.40 4.41
CA ASP A 177 -4.54 4.14 3.51
C ASP A 177 -5.27 4.34 2.18
N SER A 178 -5.32 5.57 1.67
CA SER A 178 -5.90 5.85 0.36
C SER A 178 -5.43 7.17 -0.22
N TRP A 179 -5.28 7.20 -1.54
CA TRP A 179 -5.06 8.42 -2.29
C TRP A 179 -6.31 9.28 -2.25
N ARG A 180 -6.13 10.53 -1.81
CA ARG A 180 -7.21 11.50 -1.75
C ARG A 180 -7.43 12.16 -3.09
N VAL A 181 -8.67 12.55 -3.33
CA VAL A 181 -9.01 13.43 -4.44
C VAL A 181 -8.63 14.85 -4.02
N CYS A 182 -7.59 15.41 -4.65
CA CYS A 182 -7.16 16.78 -4.40
C CYS A 182 -8.03 17.76 -5.19
N LYS A 183 -9.24 18.04 -4.70
CA LYS A 183 -10.12 19.10 -5.22
C LYS A 183 -10.17 20.28 -4.23
N PRO A 184 -10.27 21.53 -4.72
CA PRO A 184 -10.50 22.68 -3.84
C PRO A 184 -11.73 22.46 -2.96
N GLY A 185 -11.58 22.66 -1.65
CA GLY A 185 -12.66 22.48 -0.66
C GLY A 185 -12.96 21.03 -0.28
N ALA A 186 -12.23 20.03 -0.81
CA ALA A 186 -12.40 18.65 -0.36
C ALA A 186 -11.81 18.48 1.05
N GLU A 187 -12.70 18.23 2.02
CA GLU A 187 -12.31 17.91 3.40
C GLU A 187 -11.69 16.51 3.49
N HIS A 188 -10.83 16.31 4.49
CA HIS A 188 -10.26 15.00 4.78
C HIS A 188 -11.37 14.10 5.33
N GLU A 189 -11.44 12.85 4.87
CA GLU A 189 -12.43 11.89 5.39
C GLU A 189 -12.34 11.78 6.92
N GLY A 190 -11.11 11.78 7.47
CA GLY A 190 -10.88 11.79 8.91
C GLY A 190 -11.41 13.06 9.62
N ALA A 191 -11.32 14.23 8.98
CA ALA A 191 -11.88 15.47 9.54
C ALA A 191 -13.42 15.43 9.61
N ILE A 192 -14.05 14.92 8.55
CA ILE A 192 -15.51 14.72 8.50
C ILE A 192 -15.93 13.75 9.61
N LEU A 193 -15.26 12.61 9.72
CA LEU A 193 -15.57 11.60 10.73
C LEU A 193 -15.31 12.12 12.16
N SER A 194 -14.24 12.90 12.39
CA SER A 194 -13.96 13.54 13.68
C SER A 194 -15.12 14.45 14.10
N LYS A 195 -15.58 15.31 13.19
CA LYS A 195 -16.73 16.19 13.44
C LYS A 195 -17.98 15.39 13.77
N LEU A 196 -18.24 14.29 13.07
CA LEU A 196 -19.41 13.44 13.35
C LEU A 196 -19.29 12.72 14.71
N ASN A 197 -18.09 12.25 15.09
CA ASN A 197 -17.85 11.67 16.41
C ASN A 197 -18.08 12.70 17.53
N GLU A 198 -17.60 13.94 17.36
CA GLU A 198 -17.81 15.04 18.32
C GLU A 198 -19.30 15.37 18.54
N HIS A 199 -20.13 15.19 17.50
CA HIS A 199 -21.59 15.40 17.57
C HIS A 199 -22.35 14.15 18.05
N GLY A 200 -21.66 13.09 18.47
CA GLY A 200 -22.28 11.87 19.00
C GLY A 200 -23.07 11.07 17.96
N VAL A 201 -22.77 11.23 16.67
CA VAL A 201 -23.42 10.46 15.60
C VAL A 201 -23.09 8.98 15.79
N GLN A 202 -24.13 8.14 15.81
CA GLN A 202 -23.99 6.70 16.01
C GLN A 202 -23.73 5.96 14.69
N ASN A 203 -23.25 4.71 14.78
CA ASN A 203 -23.04 3.79 13.65
C ASN A 203 -21.98 4.28 12.63
N ILE A 204 -21.00 5.05 13.08
CA ILE A 204 -19.84 5.45 12.29
C ILE A 204 -18.55 5.00 12.98
N PRO A 205 -17.44 4.82 12.24
CA PRO A 205 -16.16 4.54 12.85
C PRO A 205 -15.73 5.63 13.83
N THR A 206 -15.10 5.23 14.93
CA THR A 206 -14.38 6.15 15.81
C THR A 206 -13.05 6.51 15.18
N VAL A 207 -12.85 7.80 14.92
CA VAL A 207 -11.57 8.32 14.45
C VAL A 207 -10.62 8.43 15.63
N ILE A 208 -9.49 7.76 15.51
CA ILE A 208 -8.38 7.94 16.45
C ILE A 208 -7.48 9.07 15.95
N ARG A 209 -7.05 8.98 14.67
CA ARG A 209 -6.11 9.89 14.01
C ARG A 209 -6.37 9.91 12.50
N TYR A 210 -5.91 10.97 11.85
CA TYR A 210 -5.83 11.08 10.39
C TYR A 210 -4.75 12.09 10.01
N GLY A 211 -4.16 11.94 8.83
CA GLY A 211 -3.15 12.86 8.33
C GLY A 211 -2.79 12.54 6.88
N ASP A 212 -2.24 13.53 6.18
CA ASP A 212 -1.55 13.30 4.91
C ASP A 212 -0.11 12.84 5.21
N VAL A 213 0.44 12.03 4.31
CA VAL A 213 1.83 11.54 4.32
C VAL A 213 2.56 12.00 3.07
#